data_AF-Q2H3L3-F1
#
_entry.id   AF-Q2H3L3-F1
#
_cell.length_a   1.000
_cell.length_b   1.000
_cell.length_c   1.000
_cell.angle_alpha   90.00
_cell.angle_beta   90.00
_cell.angle_gamma   90.00
#
_symmetry.space_group_name_H-M   'P 1'
#
loop_
_entity.id
_entity.type
_entity.pdbx_description
1 polymer ?
#
loop_
_entity_poly.entity_id
_entity_poly.type
_entity_poly.pdbx_seq_one_letter_code
_entity_poly.pdbx_strand_id
1 'polypeptide(L)'
;MSVEIWPHVAPDQLKVAVETAERRELDWLIDELHETLTNLKHGLEDCYALLAPIDPGSTLVLSTPRNEIVKGHVTRVGTRIVKGTIHLRLRTLPQQTLTINPEHPIHLTPLTTLHSLLTHSIDLLTLTLSYSYPSATATTPLPSDLPPPQFLSAQLRLLSQSLSEASAILAGTPTPGDPQHWTTNSVAPSHFTPPLAQPTTANSSTSPASLSFHLSIQDSSLVLWLRSLEPADAPLNFGTKLALAIGTARRLEHDESEKVFGYCCSGEGDHHQHGSPTLAPAQLAKTPSREATASTGQTVPLSGTRSNNSTKRPGSVDVFVREKVRVESADPSLMSLSAKLSALGHTLALARRNLAAVLGEEMEGDD
;
A
#
# COMPACT_ATOMS: atom_id res chain seq x y z
N MET A 1 22.40 -26.80 42.11
CA MET A 1 22.86 -28.12 41.63
C MET A 1 24.05 -27.87 40.72
N SER A 2 25.27 -27.91 41.25
CA SER A 2 26.49 -27.77 40.45
C SER A 2 26.71 -29.09 39.71
N VAL A 3 26.46 -29.09 38.40
CA VAL A 3 26.79 -30.25 37.57
C VAL A 3 28.31 -30.26 37.42
N GLU A 4 28.99 -31.16 38.13
CA GLU A 4 30.43 -31.39 37.96
C GLU A 4 30.65 -32.02 36.58
N ILE A 5 31.10 -31.20 35.62
CA ILE A 5 31.41 -31.65 34.26
C ILE A 5 32.76 -32.39 34.31
N TRP A 6 32.72 -33.71 34.13
CA TRP A 6 33.89 -34.58 34.07
C TRP A 6 34.29 -34.88 32.62
N PRO A 7 35.58 -34.87 32.24
CA PRO A 7 36.76 -34.60 33.08
C PRO A 7 36.94 -33.12 33.40
N HIS A 8 37.58 -32.82 34.54
CA HIS A 8 37.86 -31.44 34.96
C HIS A 8 38.83 -30.76 33.99
N VAL A 9 38.31 -29.87 33.17
CA VAL A 9 39.09 -28.99 32.30
C VAL A 9 39.51 -27.76 33.12
N ALA A 10 40.79 -27.37 33.04
CA ALA A 10 41.26 -26.15 33.71
C ALA A 10 40.46 -24.93 33.18
N PRO A 11 40.15 -23.92 34.02
CA PRO A 11 39.27 -22.81 33.61
C PRO A 11 39.76 -22.07 32.35
N ASP A 12 41.08 -21.98 32.15
CA ASP A 12 41.65 -21.35 30.96
C ASP A 12 41.51 -22.24 29.71
N GLN A 13 41.62 -23.56 29.87
CA GLN A 13 41.38 -24.52 28.79
C GLN A 13 39.89 -24.61 28.43
N LEU A 14 39.01 -24.43 29.42
CA LEU A 14 37.56 -24.42 29.22
C LEU A 14 37.14 -23.23 28.36
N LYS A 15 37.68 -22.03 28.64
CA LYS A 15 37.42 -20.83 27.82
C LYS A 15 37.81 -21.05 26.36
N VAL A 16 39.01 -21.57 26.12
CA VAL A 16 39.49 -21.86 24.76
C VAL A 16 38.62 -22.92 24.07
N ALA A 17 38.20 -23.96 24.81
CA ALA A 17 37.33 -25.00 24.26
C ALA A 17 35.93 -24.47 23.89
N VAL A 18 35.35 -23.60 24.72
CA VAL A 18 34.07 -22.92 24.45
C VAL A 18 34.20 -22.04 23.20
N GLU A 19 35.20 -21.17 23.14
CA GLU A 19 35.41 -20.28 21.99
C GLU A 19 35.67 -21.06 20.68
N THR A 20 36.30 -22.23 20.78
CA THR A 20 36.51 -23.12 19.63
C THR A 20 35.21 -23.81 19.21
N ALA A 21 34.36 -24.19 20.16
CA ALA A 21 33.05 -24.79 19.90
C ALA A 21 32.11 -23.75 19.26
N GLU A 22 32.02 -22.55 19.82
CA GLU A 22 31.20 -21.44 19.31
C GLU A 22 31.57 -21.10 17.85
N ARG A 23 32.87 -21.05 17.53
CA ARG A 23 33.32 -20.83 16.14
C ARG A 23 32.85 -21.93 15.20
N ARG A 24 32.95 -23.20 15.60
CA ARG A 24 32.53 -24.33 14.76
C ARG A 24 31.01 -24.37 14.57
N GLU A 25 30.27 -24.05 15.61
CA GLU A 25 28.81 -23.96 15.56
C GLU A 25 28.37 -22.83 14.64
N LEU A 26 29.04 -21.67 14.70
CA LEU A 26 28.82 -20.55 13.78
C LEU A 26 29.11 -20.95 12.33
N ASP A 27 30.27 -21.55 12.05
CA ASP A 27 30.64 -21.98 10.70
C ASP A 27 29.63 -22.99 10.13
N TRP A 28 29.21 -23.96 10.95
CA TRP A 28 28.19 -24.94 10.58
C TRP A 28 26.84 -24.28 10.29
N LEU A 29 26.41 -23.34 11.13
CA LEU A 29 25.15 -22.62 10.93
C LEU A 29 25.18 -21.76 9.66
N ILE A 30 26.30 -21.10 9.37
CA ILE A 30 26.47 -20.31 8.14
C ILE A 30 26.38 -21.22 6.91
N ASP A 31 26.94 -22.43 6.94
CA ASP A 31 26.82 -23.38 5.84
C ASP A 31 25.36 -23.82 5.61
N GLU A 32 24.64 -24.17 6.70
CA GLU A 32 23.21 -24.53 6.62
C GLU A 32 22.33 -23.36 6.13
N LEU A 33 22.69 -22.12 6.49
CA LEU A 33 21.97 -20.93 6.06
C LEU A 33 22.02 -20.76 4.52
N HIS A 34 23.02 -21.29 3.83
CA HIS A 34 23.12 -21.24 2.37
C HIS A 34 21.90 -21.86 1.68
N GLU A 35 21.56 -23.09 2.09
CA GLU A 35 20.41 -23.82 1.55
C GLU A 35 19.10 -23.08 1.89
N THR A 36 18.99 -22.60 3.13
CA THR A 36 17.83 -21.83 3.58
C THR A 36 17.62 -20.57 2.74
N LEU A 37 18.69 -19.79 2.47
CA LEU A 37 18.62 -18.58 1.67
C LEU A 37 18.30 -18.86 0.19
N THR A 38 18.80 -19.97 -0.35
CA THR A 38 18.49 -20.41 -1.71
C THR A 38 17.01 -20.80 -1.84
N ASN A 39 16.48 -21.55 -0.87
CA ASN A 39 15.06 -21.91 -0.81
C ASN A 39 14.17 -20.66 -0.63
N LEU A 40 14.58 -19.71 0.21
CA LEU A 40 13.89 -18.42 0.36
C LEU A 40 13.85 -17.64 -0.97
N LYS A 41 14.97 -17.60 -1.71
CA LYS A 41 15.03 -16.93 -3.02
C LYS A 41 14.05 -17.55 -4.01
N HIS A 42 14.04 -18.88 -4.13
CA HIS A 42 13.08 -19.57 -5.00
C HIS A 42 11.63 -19.34 -4.56
N GLY A 43 11.35 -19.34 -3.26
CA GLY A 43 10.04 -19.00 -2.74
C GLY A 43 9.58 -17.58 -3.09
N LEU A 44 10.51 -16.61 -3.11
CA LEU A 44 10.21 -15.24 -3.53
C LEU A 44 10.06 -15.10 -5.05
N GLU A 45 10.82 -15.85 -5.84
CA GLU A 45 10.64 -15.93 -7.30
C GLU A 45 9.25 -16.50 -7.65
N ASP A 46 8.80 -17.51 -6.92
CA ASP A 46 7.43 -18.04 -7.00
C ASP A 46 6.38 -16.97 -6.67
N CYS A 47 6.61 -16.19 -5.61
CA CYS A 47 5.73 -15.08 -5.22
C CYS A 47 5.68 -14.01 -6.32
N TYR A 48 6.83 -13.67 -6.90
CA TYR A 48 6.94 -12.73 -8.01
C TYR A 48 6.19 -13.23 -9.25
N ALA A 49 6.28 -14.53 -9.56
CA ALA A 49 5.58 -15.14 -10.68
C ALA A 49 4.04 -15.04 -10.56
N LEU A 50 3.49 -15.06 -9.34
CA LEU A 50 2.04 -14.86 -9.11
C LEU A 50 1.56 -13.44 -9.45
N LEU A 51 2.47 -12.46 -9.48
CA LEU A 51 2.20 -11.07 -9.89
C LEU A 51 2.68 -10.75 -11.31
N ALA A 52 3.27 -11.72 -12.01
CA ALA A 52 3.69 -11.52 -13.38
C ALA A 52 2.48 -11.21 -14.29
N PRO A 53 2.61 -10.28 -15.25
CA PRO A 53 1.52 -9.91 -16.15
C PRO A 53 1.34 -10.98 -17.24
N ILE A 54 0.74 -12.11 -16.88
CA ILE A 54 0.48 -13.25 -17.78
C ILE A 54 -0.99 -13.20 -18.26
N ASP A 55 -1.21 -13.14 -19.57
CA ASP A 55 -2.54 -13.20 -20.17
C ASP A 55 -3.06 -14.66 -20.22
N PRO A 56 -4.36 -14.93 -19.96
CA PRO A 56 -5.47 -13.97 -19.87
C PRO A 56 -5.71 -13.34 -18.48
N GLY A 57 -4.83 -13.55 -17.49
CA GLY A 57 -4.98 -13.03 -16.12
C GLY A 57 -6.09 -13.67 -15.29
N SER A 58 -6.35 -13.11 -14.11
CA SER A 58 -7.37 -13.55 -13.16
C SER A 58 -8.67 -12.77 -13.35
N THR A 59 -9.76 -13.45 -13.74
CA THR A 59 -11.09 -12.83 -13.85
C THR A 59 -11.85 -12.97 -12.55
N LEU A 60 -12.17 -11.85 -11.93
CA LEU A 60 -12.73 -11.70 -10.60
C LEU A 60 -14.18 -11.20 -10.70
N VAL A 61 -15.08 -11.85 -9.97
CA VAL A 61 -16.51 -11.50 -9.97
C VAL A 61 -16.74 -10.37 -8.97
N LEU A 62 -17.39 -9.29 -9.42
CA LEU A 62 -17.81 -8.18 -8.57
C LEU A 62 -19.32 -8.22 -8.43
N SER A 63 -19.82 -8.77 -7.32
CA SER A 63 -21.25 -8.84 -7.08
C SER A 63 -21.63 -8.64 -5.62
N THR A 64 -22.75 -7.96 -5.39
CA THR A 64 -23.40 -7.92 -4.08
C THR A 64 -24.42 -9.07 -3.97
N PRO A 65 -24.41 -9.88 -2.91
CA PRO A 65 -25.20 -11.12 -2.84
C PRO A 65 -26.71 -10.91 -2.70
N ARG A 66 -27.15 -9.81 -2.06
CA ARG A 66 -28.56 -9.65 -1.63
C ARG A 66 -29.41 -8.76 -2.53
N ASN A 67 -28.83 -7.69 -3.06
CA ASN A 67 -29.60 -6.59 -3.66
C ASN A 67 -29.25 -6.34 -5.13
N GLU A 68 -28.34 -7.14 -5.72
CA GLU A 68 -27.83 -6.99 -7.10
C GLU A 68 -27.46 -5.53 -7.47
N ILE A 69 -27.02 -4.74 -6.49
CA ILE A 69 -26.66 -3.32 -6.66
C ILE A 69 -25.43 -3.22 -7.56
N VAL A 70 -24.50 -4.15 -7.38
CA VAL A 70 -23.33 -4.33 -8.24
C VAL A 70 -23.37 -5.74 -8.79
N LYS A 71 -23.19 -5.86 -10.10
CA LYS A 71 -23.02 -7.15 -10.79
C LYS A 71 -22.06 -6.98 -11.95
N GLY A 72 -21.02 -7.78 -12.00
CA GLY A 72 -20.05 -7.69 -13.08
C GLY A 72 -18.81 -8.54 -12.83
N HIS A 73 -17.80 -8.28 -13.64
CA HIS A 73 -16.49 -8.89 -13.49
C HIS A 73 -15.39 -7.88 -13.87
N VAL A 74 -14.20 -8.12 -13.35
CA VAL A 74 -12.97 -7.45 -13.79
C VAL A 74 -11.89 -8.49 -14.01
N THR A 75 -10.94 -8.23 -14.90
CA THR A 75 -9.80 -9.11 -15.11
C THR A 75 -8.52 -8.38 -14.75
N ARG A 76 -7.84 -8.91 -13.73
CA ARG A 76 -6.53 -8.47 -13.30
C ARG A 76 -5.45 -9.22 -14.07
N VAL A 77 -4.48 -8.47 -14.61
CA VAL A 77 -3.26 -9.01 -15.22
C VAL A 77 -2.08 -8.40 -14.47
N GLY A 78 -1.34 -9.20 -13.72
CA GLY A 78 -0.30 -8.71 -12.82
C GLY A 78 -0.82 -7.66 -11.82
N THR A 79 -0.30 -6.43 -11.89
CA THR A 79 -0.66 -5.34 -10.97
C THR A 79 -1.79 -4.42 -11.46
N ARG A 80 -2.40 -4.73 -12.61
CA ARG A 80 -3.38 -3.85 -13.28
C ARG A 80 -4.70 -4.54 -13.60
N ILE A 81 -5.79 -3.79 -13.64
CA ILE A 81 -7.08 -4.22 -14.18
C ILE A 81 -7.17 -3.79 -15.64
N VAL A 82 -7.24 -4.76 -16.55
CA VAL A 82 -7.14 -4.52 -18.00
C VAL A 82 -8.51 -4.49 -18.68
N LYS A 83 -9.47 -5.25 -18.15
CA LYS A 83 -10.84 -5.31 -18.71
C LYS A 83 -11.84 -5.55 -17.60
N GLY A 84 -13.09 -5.20 -17.87
CA GLY A 84 -14.17 -5.45 -16.95
C GLY A 84 -15.45 -4.75 -17.36
N THR A 85 -16.57 -5.32 -16.94
CA THR A 85 -17.91 -4.77 -17.15
C THR A 85 -18.66 -4.88 -15.84
N ILE A 86 -19.16 -3.76 -15.35
CA ILE A 86 -19.80 -3.64 -14.04
C ILE A 86 -21.15 -2.93 -14.22
N HIS A 87 -22.22 -3.64 -13.94
CA HIS A 87 -23.58 -3.12 -13.94
C HIS A 87 -23.92 -2.57 -12.55
N LEU A 88 -24.40 -1.33 -12.51
CA LEU A 88 -24.73 -0.60 -11.30
C LEU A 88 -26.22 -0.30 -11.24
N ARG A 89 -26.83 -0.63 -10.10
CA ARG A 89 -28.24 -0.33 -9.75
C ARG A 89 -28.29 0.39 -8.41
N LEU A 90 -27.59 1.52 -8.33
CA LEU A 90 -27.61 2.40 -7.16
C LEU A 90 -28.98 3.07 -7.04
N ARG A 91 -29.43 3.35 -5.81
CA ARG A 91 -30.71 4.03 -5.57
C ARG A 91 -30.63 5.53 -5.85
N THR A 92 -29.43 6.09 -5.77
CA THR A 92 -29.16 7.52 -5.87
C THR A 92 -28.67 7.95 -7.25
N LEU A 93 -28.42 7.01 -8.16
CA LEU A 93 -27.96 7.25 -9.53
C LEU A 93 -28.81 6.44 -10.53
N PRO A 94 -28.93 6.91 -11.78
CA PRO A 94 -29.54 6.09 -12.83
C PRO A 94 -28.76 4.78 -13.00
N GLN A 95 -29.47 3.73 -13.43
CA GLN A 95 -28.82 2.46 -13.75
C GLN A 95 -27.83 2.68 -14.89
N GLN A 96 -26.59 2.23 -14.69
CA GLN A 96 -25.52 2.43 -15.65
C GLN A 96 -24.60 1.22 -15.68
N THR A 97 -23.93 1.03 -16.82
CA THR A 97 -22.91 0.00 -16.99
C THR A 97 -21.56 0.68 -17.17
N LEU A 98 -20.60 0.31 -16.34
CA LEU A 98 -19.22 0.75 -16.47
C LEU A 98 -18.43 -0.30 -17.22
N THR A 99 -17.73 0.11 -18.27
CA THR A 99 -16.80 -0.74 -19.01
C THR A 99 -15.41 -0.16 -18.87
N ILE A 100 -14.44 -0.99 -18.49
CA ILE A 100 -13.04 -0.58 -18.33
C ILE A 100 -12.42 -0.41 -19.71
N ASN A 101 -11.71 0.70 -19.90
CA ASN A 101 -10.99 1.01 -21.12
C ASN A 101 -9.70 0.16 -21.20
N PRO A 102 -9.56 -0.76 -22.17
CA PRO A 102 -8.36 -1.59 -22.28
C PRO A 102 -7.10 -0.78 -22.66
N GLU A 103 -7.26 0.41 -23.25
CA GLU A 103 -6.14 1.29 -23.59
C GLU A 103 -5.57 2.02 -22.37
N HIS A 104 -6.39 2.18 -21.32
CA HIS A 104 -6.02 2.87 -20.08
C HIS A 104 -6.32 1.96 -18.88
N PRO A 105 -5.51 0.91 -18.64
CA PRO A 105 -5.74 -0.03 -17.55
C PRO A 105 -5.64 0.66 -16.18
N ILE A 106 -6.39 0.16 -15.20
CA ILE A 106 -6.36 0.69 -13.84
C ILE A 106 -5.18 0.05 -13.09
N HIS A 107 -4.21 0.85 -12.69
CA HIS A 107 -3.07 0.38 -11.89
C HIS A 107 -3.43 0.30 -10.41
N LEU A 108 -3.19 -0.85 -9.79
CA LEU A 108 -3.39 -1.05 -8.36
C LEU A 108 -2.10 -0.71 -7.62
N THR A 109 -1.99 0.53 -7.12
CA THR A 109 -0.81 1.03 -6.39
C THR A 109 -0.28 0.04 -5.34
N PRO A 110 -1.11 -0.58 -4.48
CA PRO A 110 -0.62 -1.56 -3.51
C PRO A 110 0.15 -2.72 -4.17
N LEU A 111 -0.34 -3.23 -5.30
CA LEU A 111 0.32 -4.33 -6.02
C LEU A 111 1.58 -3.88 -6.75
N THR A 112 1.64 -2.63 -7.23
CA THR A 112 2.87 -2.08 -7.82
C THR A 112 3.97 -1.93 -6.76
N THR A 113 3.61 -1.47 -5.55
CA THR A 113 4.55 -1.43 -4.41
C THR A 113 5.00 -2.83 -4.02
N LEU A 114 4.06 -3.78 -3.91
CA LEU A 114 4.36 -5.18 -3.61
C LEU A 114 5.34 -5.78 -4.64
N HIS A 115 5.07 -5.59 -5.93
CA HIS A 115 5.95 -6.03 -7.01
C HIS A 115 7.37 -5.49 -6.84
N SER A 116 7.49 -4.19 -6.54
CA SER A 116 8.78 -3.55 -6.29
C SER A 116 9.48 -4.16 -5.07
N LEU A 117 8.79 -4.37 -3.95
CA LEU A 117 9.36 -4.98 -2.75
C LEU A 117 9.88 -6.40 -3.00
N LEU A 118 9.14 -7.22 -3.76
CA LEU A 118 9.59 -8.57 -4.12
C LEU A 118 10.86 -8.52 -4.97
N THR A 119 10.92 -7.65 -5.99
CA THR A 119 12.12 -7.47 -6.81
C THR A 119 13.32 -7.10 -5.95
N HIS A 120 13.19 -6.09 -5.08
CA HIS A 120 14.28 -5.69 -4.19
C HIS A 120 14.69 -6.81 -3.22
N SER A 121 13.74 -7.63 -2.75
CA SER A 121 14.03 -8.77 -1.86
C SER A 121 14.81 -9.88 -2.56
N ILE A 122 14.47 -10.18 -3.82
CA ILE A 122 15.18 -11.16 -4.65
C ILE A 122 16.59 -10.65 -4.97
N ASP A 123 16.74 -9.36 -5.29
CA ASP A 123 18.04 -8.75 -5.56
C ASP A 123 18.93 -8.76 -4.31
N LEU A 124 18.37 -8.39 -3.15
CA LEU A 124 19.05 -8.46 -1.84
C LEU A 124 19.57 -9.88 -1.57
N LEU A 125 18.72 -10.90 -1.73
CA LEU A 125 19.12 -12.29 -1.54
C LEU A 125 20.20 -12.72 -2.54
N THR A 126 20.08 -12.30 -3.80
CA THR A 126 21.08 -12.61 -4.83
C THR A 126 22.44 -12.03 -4.47
N LEU A 127 22.48 -10.77 -4.03
CA LEU A 127 23.71 -10.12 -3.55
C LEU A 127 24.25 -10.82 -2.30
N THR A 128 23.39 -11.12 -1.33
CA THR A 128 23.77 -11.79 -0.07
C THR A 128 24.38 -13.16 -0.34
N LEU A 129 23.77 -13.96 -1.22
CA LEU A 129 24.29 -15.26 -1.63
C LEU A 129 25.63 -15.12 -2.36
N SER A 130 25.75 -14.18 -3.30
CA SER A 130 26.99 -13.98 -4.06
C SER A 130 28.18 -13.55 -3.20
N TYR A 131 27.92 -12.75 -2.16
CA TYR A 131 28.94 -12.22 -1.27
C TYR A 131 29.30 -13.21 -0.16
N SER A 132 28.32 -13.95 0.36
CA SER A 132 28.54 -14.88 1.49
C SER A 132 28.98 -16.27 1.05
N TYR A 133 28.65 -16.68 -0.18
CA TYR A 133 28.96 -17.99 -0.72
C TYR A 133 29.50 -17.86 -2.16
N PRO A 134 30.70 -17.27 -2.33
CA PRO A 134 31.28 -17.09 -3.66
C PRO A 134 31.56 -18.46 -4.30
N SER A 135 31.06 -18.66 -5.51
CA SER A 135 31.39 -19.84 -6.30
C SER A 135 32.85 -19.76 -6.78
N ALA A 136 33.55 -20.89 -6.82
CA ALA A 136 34.98 -21.00 -7.16
C ALA A 136 35.37 -20.44 -8.56
N THR A 137 34.41 -20.03 -9.37
CA THR A 137 34.57 -19.46 -10.72
C THR A 137 34.55 -17.93 -10.78
N ALA A 138 34.35 -17.22 -9.67
CA ALA A 138 34.33 -15.75 -9.66
C ALA A 138 35.76 -15.16 -9.78
N THR A 139 36.07 -14.55 -10.92
CA THR A 139 37.38 -13.95 -11.27
C THR A 139 37.73 -12.66 -10.51
N THR A 140 36.90 -12.22 -9.56
CA THR A 140 37.19 -11.05 -8.71
C THR A 140 38.02 -11.47 -7.49
N PRO A 141 39.15 -10.81 -7.19
CA PRO A 141 39.92 -11.10 -5.99
C PRO A 141 39.07 -10.69 -4.78
N LEU A 142 38.55 -11.69 -4.04
CA LEU A 142 37.90 -11.46 -2.76
C LEU A 142 38.99 -11.09 -1.74
N PRO A 143 38.81 -10.08 -0.87
CA PRO A 143 39.55 -10.02 0.37
C PRO A 143 39.33 -11.36 1.10
N SER A 144 40.40 -11.93 1.61
CA SER A 144 40.54 -13.29 2.12
C SER A 144 39.75 -13.61 3.41
N ASP A 145 38.64 -12.92 3.66
CA ASP A 145 37.81 -13.10 4.85
C ASP A 145 36.36 -13.39 4.44
N LEU A 146 35.79 -14.49 4.94
CA LEU A 146 34.34 -14.69 4.93
C LEU A 146 33.68 -13.42 5.50
N PRO A 147 32.52 -12.99 4.98
CA PRO A 147 31.89 -11.81 5.52
C PRO A 147 31.50 -12.01 6.98
N PRO A 148 31.58 -10.96 7.81
CA PRO A 148 31.27 -11.10 9.21
C PRO A 148 29.82 -11.58 9.35
N PRO A 149 29.50 -12.47 10.31
CA PRO A 149 28.14 -12.97 10.51
C PRO A 149 27.13 -11.85 10.83
N GLN A 150 27.64 -10.71 11.31
CA GLN A 150 26.94 -9.44 11.45
C GLN A 150 26.34 -8.92 10.12
N PHE A 151 27.01 -9.16 8.98
CA PHE A 151 26.47 -8.82 7.66
C PHE A 151 25.23 -9.67 7.36
N LEU A 152 25.31 -10.99 7.56
CA LEU A 152 24.18 -11.90 7.35
C LEU A 152 23.01 -11.53 8.27
N SER A 153 23.25 -11.29 9.55
CA SER A 153 22.19 -10.90 10.49
C SER A 153 21.50 -9.60 10.06
N ALA A 154 22.26 -8.60 9.59
CA ALA A 154 21.72 -7.35 9.04
C ALA A 154 20.88 -7.57 7.77
N GLN A 155 21.36 -8.39 6.83
CA GLN A 155 20.61 -8.71 5.60
C GLN A 155 19.32 -9.46 5.90
N LEU A 156 19.34 -10.44 6.80
CA LEU A 156 18.13 -11.16 7.21
C LEU A 156 17.12 -10.23 7.90
N ARG A 157 17.58 -9.26 8.69
CA ARG A 157 16.72 -8.25 9.32
C ARG A 157 16.05 -7.35 8.26
N LEU A 158 16.82 -6.89 7.27
CA LEU A 158 16.30 -6.09 6.16
C LEU A 158 15.28 -6.87 5.32
N LEU A 159 15.57 -8.14 4.99
CA LEU A 159 14.65 -9.03 4.31
C LEU A 159 13.36 -9.23 5.11
N SER A 160 13.48 -9.42 6.43
CA SER A 160 12.32 -9.60 7.31
C SER A 160 11.42 -8.38 7.35
N GLN A 161 11.99 -7.17 7.30
CA GLN A 161 11.22 -5.93 7.20
C GLN A 161 10.49 -5.83 5.85
N SER A 162 11.14 -6.22 4.76
CA SER A 162 10.51 -6.25 3.44
C SER A 162 9.33 -7.23 3.39
N LEU A 163 9.48 -8.45 3.93
CA LEU A 163 8.41 -9.45 3.93
C LEU A 163 7.23 -9.05 4.84
N SER A 164 7.49 -8.38 5.96
CA SER A 164 6.42 -7.87 6.81
C SER A 164 5.65 -6.73 6.12
N GLU A 165 6.34 -5.84 5.41
CA GLU A 165 5.72 -4.79 4.60
C GLU A 165 4.89 -5.37 3.45
N ALA A 166 5.43 -6.34 2.70
CA ALA A 166 4.70 -7.04 1.65
C ALA A 166 3.44 -7.74 2.18
N SER A 167 3.52 -8.34 3.37
CA SER A 167 2.37 -8.97 4.05
C SER A 167 1.34 -7.94 4.49
N ALA A 168 1.77 -6.79 5.02
CA ALA A 168 0.88 -5.70 5.43
C ALA A 168 0.11 -5.09 4.25
N ILE A 169 0.74 -5.00 3.07
CA ILE A 169 0.10 -4.57 1.83
C ILE A 169 -1.07 -5.51 1.46
N LEU A 170 -0.88 -6.83 1.57
CA LEU A 170 -1.92 -7.81 1.25
C LEU A 170 -3.04 -7.85 2.28
N ALA A 171 -2.72 -7.63 3.56
CA ALA A 171 -3.71 -7.47 4.61
C ALA A 171 -4.57 -6.20 4.38
N GLY A 172 -4.01 -5.17 3.75
CA GLY A 172 -4.69 -3.88 3.54
C GLY A 172 -4.71 -3.04 4.81
N THR A 173 -3.74 -3.22 5.71
CA THR A 173 -3.63 -2.43 6.95
C THR A 173 -3.43 -0.96 6.60
N PRO A 174 -4.31 -0.05 7.06
CA PRO A 174 -4.15 1.38 6.79
C PRO A 174 -2.86 1.88 7.44
N THR A 175 -2.04 2.59 6.65
CA THR A 175 -0.80 3.18 7.17
C THR A 175 -1.14 4.16 8.30
N PRO A 176 -0.52 4.02 9.49
CA PRO A 176 -0.78 4.93 10.61
C PRO A 176 -0.38 6.36 10.21
N GLY A 177 -1.37 7.25 10.14
CA GLY A 177 -1.17 8.67 9.82
C GLY A 177 -1.91 9.17 8.58
N ASP A 178 -2.41 8.29 7.71
CA ASP A 178 -3.21 8.68 6.55
C ASP A 178 -4.66 8.18 6.67
N PRO A 179 -5.55 8.98 7.29
CA PRO A 179 -6.96 8.68 7.22
C PRO A 179 -7.45 8.90 5.78
N GLN A 180 -7.63 7.77 5.09
CA GLN A 180 -8.72 7.60 4.14
C GLN A 180 -8.49 8.25 2.75
N HIS A 181 -7.31 8.07 2.13
CA HIS A 181 -7.08 8.40 0.71
C HIS A 181 -8.18 7.90 -0.25
N TRP A 182 -8.80 6.76 0.06
CA TRP A 182 -9.91 6.24 -0.74
C TRP A 182 -11.20 7.09 -0.65
N THR A 183 -11.35 7.92 0.39
CA THR A 183 -12.48 8.87 0.48
C THR A 183 -12.28 10.13 -0.34
N THR A 184 -11.03 10.49 -0.63
CA THR A 184 -10.70 11.73 -1.33
C THR A 184 -10.36 11.48 -2.80
N ASN A 185 -9.95 10.26 -3.16
CA ASN A 185 -9.57 9.89 -4.52
C ASN A 185 -10.54 8.89 -5.16
N SER A 186 -10.62 8.94 -6.49
CA SER A 186 -11.29 7.96 -7.35
C SER A 186 -10.41 7.65 -8.55
N VAL A 187 -10.62 6.47 -9.14
CA VAL A 187 -10.10 6.12 -10.46
C VAL A 187 -10.50 7.19 -11.46
N ALA A 188 -9.54 7.58 -12.31
CA ALA A 188 -9.73 8.60 -13.34
C ALA A 188 -10.83 8.20 -14.34
N PRO A 189 -11.61 9.15 -14.86
CA PRO A 189 -12.63 8.86 -15.88
C PRO A 189 -12.11 8.21 -17.15
N SER A 190 -10.85 8.46 -17.54
CA SER A 190 -10.18 7.91 -18.74
C SER A 190 -10.09 6.38 -18.74
N HIS A 191 -10.11 5.76 -17.56
CA HIS A 191 -10.10 4.30 -17.40
C HIS A 191 -11.43 3.64 -17.78
N PHE A 192 -12.46 4.40 -18.16
CA PHE A 192 -13.77 3.90 -18.54
C PHE A 192 -14.14 4.28 -19.96
N THR A 193 -14.93 3.43 -20.62
CA THR A 193 -15.47 3.65 -21.95
C THR A 193 -17.00 3.47 -21.92
N PRO A 194 -17.80 4.55 -22.05
CA PRO A 194 -17.39 5.96 -22.13
C PRO A 194 -16.79 6.47 -20.80
N PRO A 195 -16.02 7.57 -20.82
CA PRO A 195 -15.47 8.16 -19.60
C PRO A 195 -16.54 8.54 -18.58
N LEU A 196 -16.24 8.37 -17.29
CA LEU A 196 -17.16 8.73 -16.20
C LEU A 196 -17.46 10.24 -16.16
N ALA A 197 -18.70 10.58 -15.82
CA ALA A 197 -19.11 11.97 -15.60
C ALA A 197 -18.39 12.56 -14.37
N GLN A 198 -17.76 13.73 -14.54
CA GLN A 198 -17.07 14.44 -13.47
C GLN A 198 -18.01 15.40 -12.73
N PRO A 199 -17.83 15.58 -11.41
CA PRO A 199 -18.51 16.65 -10.69
C PRO A 199 -17.93 17.99 -11.15
N THR A 200 -18.71 18.75 -11.93
CA THR A 200 -18.30 20.08 -12.37
C THR A 200 -18.80 21.14 -11.38
N THR A 201 -17.95 22.12 -11.08
CA THR A 201 -18.25 23.30 -10.25
C THR A 201 -18.83 24.46 -11.06
N ALA A 202 -19.02 24.30 -12.37
CA ALA A 202 -19.56 25.33 -13.22
C ALA A 202 -21.08 25.45 -13.01
N ASN A 203 -21.57 26.70 -13.01
CA ASN A 203 -22.94 27.22 -12.85
C ASN A 203 -24.07 26.57 -13.68
N SER A 204 -24.02 25.26 -13.92
CA SER A 204 -25.13 24.48 -14.44
C SER A 204 -26.01 24.08 -13.27
N SER A 205 -27.28 24.49 -13.31
CA SER A 205 -28.29 24.25 -12.28
C SER A 205 -28.67 22.77 -12.08
N THR A 206 -27.89 21.85 -12.66
CA THR A 206 -28.09 20.39 -12.67
C THR A 206 -26.73 19.73 -12.88
N SER A 207 -25.80 19.84 -11.92
CA SER A 207 -24.62 18.97 -11.89
C SER A 207 -25.08 17.60 -11.38
N PRO A 208 -25.09 16.54 -12.22
CA PRO A 208 -25.57 15.23 -11.81
C PRO A 208 -24.68 14.65 -10.71
N ALA A 209 -25.27 13.85 -9.82
CA ALA A 209 -24.49 13.10 -8.84
C ALA A 209 -23.42 12.27 -9.57
N SER A 210 -22.19 12.34 -9.05
CA SER A 210 -21.00 11.71 -9.64
C SER A 210 -20.66 10.42 -8.92
N LEU A 211 -20.06 9.47 -9.63
CA LEU A 211 -19.64 8.20 -9.04
C LEU A 211 -18.15 8.26 -8.68
N SER A 212 -17.83 7.95 -7.43
CA SER A 212 -16.48 7.61 -7.01
C SER A 212 -16.30 6.10 -7.05
N PHE A 213 -15.25 5.67 -7.76
CA PHE A 213 -14.87 4.29 -7.97
C PHE A 213 -13.44 4.10 -7.44
N HIS A 214 -13.25 3.24 -6.45
CA HIS A 214 -11.94 2.98 -5.86
C HIS A 214 -11.70 1.48 -5.68
N LEU A 215 -10.52 1.02 -6.08
CA LEU A 215 -10.08 -0.36 -5.92
C LEU A 215 -8.89 -0.41 -4.95
N SER A 216 -8.92 -1.37 -4.04
CA SER A 216 -7.84 -1.66 -3.10
C SER A 216 -7.67 -3.15 -2.89
N ILE A 217 -6.60 -3.54 -2.20
CA ILE A 217 -6.38 -4.91 -1.72
C ILE A 217 -6.61 -4.93 -0.22
N GLN A 218 -7.34 -5.93 0.27
CA GLN A 218 -7.55 -6.18 1.69
C GLN A 218 -7.74 -7.67 1.89
N ASP A 219 -7.09 -8.25 2.90
CA ASP A 219 -7.15 -9.68 3.20
C ASP A 219 -6.95 -10.57 1.95
N SER A 220 -5.96 -10.21 1.13
CA SER A 220 -5.63 -10.89 -0.14
C SER A 220 -6.78 -10.95 -1.16
N SER A 221 -7.73 -10.03 -1.05
CA SER A 221 -8.90 -9.91 -1.91
C SER A 221 -8.96 -8.54 -2.57
N LEU A 222 -9.54 -8.47 -3.76
CA LEU A 222 -9.83 -7.22 -4.43
C LEU A 222 -11.08 -6.60 -3.81
N VAL A 223 -10.94 -5.39 -3.27
CA VAL A 223 -12.06 -4.63 -2.68
C VAL A 223 -12.40 -3.44 -3.56
N LEU A 224 -13.66 -3.39 -3.98
CA LEU A 224 -14.26 -2.26 -4.67
C LEU A 224 -15.09 -1.43 -3.70
N TRP A 225 -14.77 -0.14 -3.62
CA TRP A 225 -15.58 0.88 -2.96
C TRP A 225 -16.25 1.76 -4.01
N LEU A 226 -17.56 1.80 -3.98
CA LEU A 226 -18.38 2.69 -4.80
C LEU A 226 -19.07 3.71 -3.90
N ARG A 227 -19.02 4.98 -4.30
CA ARG A 227 -19.74 6.05 -3.62
C ARG A 227 -20.47 6.92 -4.63
N SER A 228 -21.75 7.16 -4.37
CA SER A 228 -22.51 8.20 -5.06
C SER A 228 -22.27 9.53 -4.35
N LEU A 229 -21.78 10.52 -5.09
CA LEU A 229 -21.34 11.80 -4.58
C LEU A 229 -22.22 12.93 -5.10
N GLU A 230 -22.58 13.84 -4.22
CA GLU A 230 -23.30 15.07 -4.56
C GLU A 230 -22.48 16.28 -4.10
N PRO A 231 -22.29 17.32 -4.95
CA PRO A 231 -21.59 18.54 -4.51
C PRO A 231 -22.26 19.17 -3.29
N ALA A 232 -21.46 19.63 -2.32
CA ALA A 232 -21.97 20.24 -1.10
C ALA A 232 -22.78 21.53 -1.36
N ASP A 233 -22.44 22.24 -2.43
CA ASP A 233 -23.08 23.48 -2.85
C ASP A 233 -24.28 23.24 -3.80
N ALA A 234 -24.61 21.98 -4.12
CA ALA A 234 -25.70 21.68 -5.05
C ALA A 234 -27.05 22.16 -4.48
N PRO A 235 -27.87 22.89 -5.26
CA PRO A 235 -29.19 23.28 -4.83
C PRO A 235 -30.05 22.03 -4.65
N LEU A 236 -30.32 21.65 -3.40
CA LEU A 236 -31.23 20.56 -3.09
C LEU A 236 -32.59 20.85 -3.75
N ASN A 237 -32.98 20.03 -4.72
CA ASN A 237 -34.27 20.18 -5.41
C ASN A 237 -35.39 20.24 -4.36
N PHE A 238 -36.33 21.17 -4.53
CA PHE A 238 -37.41 21.42 -3.56
C PHE A 238 -38.21 20.14 -3.27
N GLY A 239 -38.42 19.29 -4.27
CA GLY A 239 -39.06 17.99 -4.12
C GLY A 239 -38.30 17.03 -3.20
N THR A 240 -36.97 17.00 -3.24
CA THR A 240 -36.15 16.17 -2.34
C THR A 240 -36.16 16.72 -0.92
N LYS A 241 -36.10 18.05 -0.75
CA LYS A 241 -36.25 18.71 0.56
C LYS A 241 -37.60 18.37 1.19
N LEU A 242 -38.67 18.44 0.41
CA LEU A 242 -40.03 18.16 0.85
C LEU A 242 -40.23 16.66 1.12
N ALA A 243 -39.67 15.78 0.29
CA ALA A 243 -39.72 14.33 0.51
C ALA A 243 -38.94 13.89 1.76
N LEU A 244 -37.79 14.52 2.03
CA LEU A 244 -37.03 14.33 3.26
C LEU A 244 -37.78 14.88 4.48
N ALA A 245 -38.37 16.08 4.37
CA ALA A 245 -39.10 16.73 5.46
C ALA A 245 -40.44 16.03 5.82
N ILE A 246 -41.13 15.46 4.82
CA ILE A 246 -42.38 14.70 5.00
C ILE A 246 -42.09 13.22 5.32
N GLY A 247 -40.82 12.78 5.23
CA GLY A 247 -40.41 11.42 5.54
C GLY A 247 -40.76 10.38 4.46
N THR A 248 -41.17 10.82 3.27
CA THR A 248 -41.42 9.94 2.12
C THR A 248 -40.13 9.47 1.44
N ALA A 249 -39.02 10.18 1.67
CA ALA A 249 -37.67 9.75 1.33
C ALA A 249 -36.78 9.78 2.58
N ARG A 250 -36.08 8.69 2.87
CA ARG A 250 -35.04 8.65 3.91
C ARG A 250 -33.66 8.73 3.26
N ARG A 251 -32.73 9.48 3.86
CA ARG A 251 -31.31 9.33 3.51
C ARG A 251 -30.91 7.88 3.78
N LEU A 252 -30.11 7.29 2.88
CA LEU A 252 -29.47 6.01 3.19
C LEU A 252 -28.53 6.26 4.36
N GLU A 253 -28.81 5.61 5.49
CA GLU A 253 -27.93 5.68 6.64
C GLU A 253 -26.65 4.91 6.33
N HIS A 254 -25.52 5.63 6.39
CA HIS A 254 -24.18 5.07 6.36
C HIS A 254 -23.24 6.00 7.15
N ASP A 255 -22.06 5.48 7.49
CA ASP A 255 -21.01 6.07 8.34
C ASP A 255 -20.44 7.43 7.87
N GLU A 256 -20.80 7.85 6.66
CA GLU A 256 -20.31 9.05 5.98
C GLU A 256 -21.45 10.02 5.59
N SER A 257 -22.70 9.72 5.94
CA SER A 257 -23.90 10.43 5.45
C SER A 257 -24.03 11.90 5.88
N GLU A 258 -23.26 12.31 6.90
CA GLU A 258 -23.22 13.67 7.44
C GLU A 258 -21.87 14.37 7.25
N LYS A 259 -20.89 13.68 6.65
CA LYS A 259 -19.52 14.20 6.48
C LYS A 259 -19.36 14.82 5.09
N VAL A 260 -18.61 15.93 5.04
CA VAL A 260 -18.17 16.55 3.80
C VAL A 260 -16.74 16.11 3.50
N PHE A 261 -16.48 15.72 2.26
CA PHE A 261 -15.17 15.28 1.81
C PHE A 261 -14.67 16.16 0.68
N GLY A 262 -13.37 16.48 0.68
CA GLY A 262 -12.72 17.04 -0.50
C GLY A 262 -12.47 15.92 -1.51
N TYR A 263 -13.11 16.00 -2.68
CA TYR A 263 -13.04 14.98 -3.72
C TYR A 263 -12.22 15.47 -4.91
N CYS A 264 -11.24 14.66 -5.30
CA CYS A 264 -10.48 14.82 -6.53
C CYS A 264 -10.63 13.55 -7.38
N CYS A 265 -11.03 13.72 -8.65
CA CYS A 265 -10.70 12.71 -9.64
C CYS A 265 -9.19 12.82 -9.86
N SER A 266 -8.43 11.78 -9.51
CA SER A 266 -6.98 11.79 -9.74
C SER A 266 -6.75 11.90 -11.25
N GLY A 267 -6.40 13.09 -11.72
CA GLY A 267 -5.88 13.28 -13.07
C GLY A 267 -4.47 12.70 -13.10
N GLU A 268 -4.21 11.83 -14.05
CA GLU A 268 -2.90 11.31 -14.39
C GLU A 268 -1.94 12.50 -14.62
N GLY A 269 -1.14 12.85 -13.62
CA GLY A 269 -0.39 14.09 -13.63
C GLY A 269 0.58 14.33 -12.46
N ASP A 270 0.89 13.32 -11.65
CA ASP A 270 1.96 13.42 -10.65
C ASP A 270 3.08 12.42 -10.98
N HIS A 271 3.74 12.68 -12.12
CA HIS A 271 5.07 12.15 -12.36
C HIS A 271 6.04 12.87 -11.41
N HIS A 272 6.68 12.10 -10.54
CA HIS A 272 7.82 12.49 -9.73
C HIS A 272 8.77 13.49 -10.43
N GLN A 273 8.74 14.77 -10.03
CA GLN A 273 9.92 15.62 -10.20
C GLN A 273 10.84 15.41 -9.00
N HIS A 274 11.81 14.52 -9.21
CA HIS A 274 13.03 14.43 -8.43
C HIS A 274 13.83 15.73 -8.61
N GLY A 275 13.65 16.69 -7.70
CA GLY A 275 14.47 17.89 -7.60
C GLY A 275 15.62 17.67 -6.63
N SER A 276 16.80 17.28 -7.14
CA SER A 276 18.03 17.17 -6.37
C SER A 276 18.42 18.52 -5.73
N PRO A 277 18.90 18.55 -4.46
CA PRO A 277 19.32 19.78 -3.82
C PRO A 277 20.75 20.12 -4.26
N THR A 278 20.92 21.22 -5.00
CA THR A 278 22.26 21.76 -5.25
C THR A 278 22.50 22.94 -4.31
N LEU A 279 23.49 22.79 -3.45
CA LEU A 279 23.95 23.78 -2.47
C LEU A 279 24.82 24.87 -3.12
N ALA A 280 24.42 26.13 -2.86
CA ALA A 280 25.24 27.34 -2.63
C ALA A 280 25.97 28.01 -3.83
N PRO A 281 26.39 29.31 -3.73
CA PRO A 281 26.43 30.18 -2.54
C PRO A 281 25.86 31.62 -2.72
N ALA A 282 25.83 32.29 -1.57
CA ALA A 282 25.35 33.64 -1.24
C ALA A 282 25.82 34.80 -2.13
N GLN A 283 24.95 35.80 -2.28
CA GLN A 283 25.35 37.21 -2.35
C GLN A 283 24.31 38.15 -1.71
N LEU A 284 24.83 39.31 -1.33
CA LEU A 284 24.49 40.22 -0.25
C LEU A 284 23.59 41.38 -0.72
N ALA A 285 22.80 41.91 0.22
CA ALA A 285 22.35 43.32 0.35
C ALA A 285 21.32 43.92 -0.64
N LYS A 286 20.13 44.28 -0.12
CA LYS A 286 19.72 45.67 0.23
C LYS A 286 18.25 45.75 0.67
N THR A 287 18.00 46.44 1.78
CA THR A 287 16.72 47.00 2.25
C THR A 287 16.64 48.50 1.87
N PRO A 288 15.64 49.30 2.30
CA PRO A 288 14.18 49.22 2.05
C PRO A 288 13.57 50.59 1.61
N SER A 289 12.31 50.63 1.17
CA SER A 289 11.47 51.86 1.19
C SER A 289 9.99 51.50 1.05
N ARG A 290 9.15 51.78 2.06
CA ARG A 290 8.07 52.81 2.10
C ARG A 290 7.10 52.67 0.91
N GLU A 291 5.80 52.42 1.12
CA GLU A 291 4.86 53.36 1.75
C GLU A 291 3.52 52.72 2.11
N ALA A 292 2.86 53.32 3.09
CA ALA A 292 1.54 52.98 3.61
C ALA A 292 0.44 53.74 2.87
N THR A 293 -0.72 53.12 2.67
CA THR A 293 -2.01 53.82 2.62
C THR A 293 -3.11 52.93 3.20
N ALA A 294 -3.91 53.53 4.07
CA ALA A 294 -4.92 52.93 4.92
C ALA A 294 -6.35 53.12 4.38
N SER A 295 -7.29 52.47 5.08
CA SER A 295 -8.76 52.70 5.11
C SER A 295 -9.53 52.01 3.97
N THR A 296 -10.69 51.37 4.13
CA THR A 296 -11.78 51.45 5.12
C THR A 296 -12.67 50.19 4.95
N GLY A 297 -13.34 49.71 6.01
CA GLY A 297 -14.58 48.93 5.86
C GLY A 297 -14.73 47.71 6.75
N GLN A 298 -15.10 47.91 8.02
CA GLN A 298 -15.68 46.89 8.89
C GLN A 298 -17.03 46.42 8.36
N THR A 299 -17.22 45.10 8.23
CA THR A 299 -18.50 44.43 8.52
C THR A 299 -18.23 43.04 9.07
N VAL A 300 -18.69 42.81 10.31
CA VAL A 300 -18.74 41.52 10.98
C VAL A 300 -20.02 40.81 10.52
N PRO A 301 -19.99 39.47 10.32
CA PRO A 301 -21.00 38.70 11.03
C PRO A 301 -20.43 37.47 11.75
N LEU A 302 -21.04 37.20 12.89
CA LEU A 302 -20.81 36.08 13.79
C LEU A 302 -21.27 34.74 13.19
N SER A 303 -20.58 33.69 13.64
CA SER A 303 -21.08 32.33 13.94
C SER A 303 -21.02 31.26 12.84
N GLY A 304 -20.27 30.20 13.17
CA GLY A 304 -20.18 28.95 12.42
C GLY A 304 -18.80 28.32 12.58
N THR A 305 -18.62 27.52 13.62
CA THR A 305 -17.39 26.80 14.00
C THR A 305 -16.77 26.05 12.81
N ARG A 306 -15.73 26.64 12.20
CA ARG A 306 -15.00 26.05 11.07
C ARG A 306 -13.79 25.30 11.63
N SER A 307 -13.96 24.00 11.83
CA SER A 307 -12.89 23.10 12.24
C SER A 307 -11.95 22.82 11.07
N ASN A 308 -10.67 23.14 11.31
CA ASN A 308 -9.42 22.70 10.67
C ASN A 308 -9.16 22.91 9.17
N ASN A 309 -8.18 23.79 8.94
CA ASN A 309 -7.24 23.80 7.81
C ASN A 309 -6.68 22.40 7.55
N SER A 310 -7.25 21.69 6.57
CA SER A 310 -6.46 20.87 5.66
C SER A 310 -6.18 21.73 4.44
N THR A 311 -4.93 21.79 4.00
CA THR A 311 -4.50 22.45 2.76
C THR A 311 -5.35 21.93 1.59
N LYS A 312 -6.36 22.71 1.18
CA LYS A 312 -7.27 22.36 0.08
C LYS A 312 -6.44 22.11 -1.18
N ARG A 313 -6.40 20.86 -1.65
CA ARG A 313 -5.67 20.52 -2.89
C ARG A 313 -6.27 21.34 -4.04
N PRO A 314 -5.45 21.97 -4.89
CA PRO A 314 -5.98 22.69 -6.05
C PRO A 314 -6.81 21.72 -6.91
N GLY A 315 -8.10 22.02 -7.10
CA GLY A 315 -9.03 21.20 -7.87
C GLY A 315 -9.96 20.27 -7.08
N SER A 316 -9.90 20.24 -5.74
CA SER A 316 -10.83 19.42 -4.94
C SER A 316 -12.22 20.05 -4.81
N VAL A 317 -13.27 19.26 -5.04
CA VAL A 317 -14.69 19.65 -4.88
C VAL A 317 -15.22 19.10 -3.56
N ASP A 318 -15.89 19.93 -2.77
CA ASP A 318 -16.51 19.49 -1.52
C ASP A 318 -17.79 18.70 -1.83
N VAL A 319 -17.88 17.45 -1.37
CA VAL A 319 -18.99 16.53 -1.70
C VAL A 319 -19.57 15.84 -0.46
N PHE A 320 -20.86 15.51 -0.55
CA PHE A 320 -21.55 14.58 0.34
C PHE A 320 -21.62 13.20 -0.31
N VAL A 321 -21.49 12.17 0.51
CA VAL A 321 -21.73 10.78 0.09
C VAL A 321 -23.21 10.46 0.33
N ARG A 322 -23.90 10.00 -0.71
CA ARG A 322 -25.34 9.67 -0.69
C ARG A 322 -25.61 8.17 -0.57
N GLU A 323 -24.70 7.37 -1.10
CA GLU A 323 -24.78 5.93 -1.09
C GLU A 323 -23.36 5.38 -1.17
N LYS A 324 -23.10 4.33 -0.40
CA LYS A 324 -21.80 3.67 -0.32
C LYS A 324 -21.99 2.17 -0.44
N VAL A 325 -21.21 1.53 -1.30
CA VAL A 325 -21.24 0.09 -1.52
C VAL A 325 -19.81 -0.44 -1.48
N ARG A 326 -19.60 -1.51 -0.72
CA ARG A 326 -18.35 -2.27 -0.69
C ARG A 326 -18.61 -3.64 -1.30
N VAL A 327 -17.77 -4.04 -2.25
CA VAL A 327 -17.77 -5.37 -2.85
C VAL A 327 -16.39 -5.97 -2.66
N GLU A 328 -16.33 -7.22 -2.26
CA GLU A 328 -15.09 -7.96 -2.06
C GLU A 328 -15.09 -9.16 -3.00
N SER A 329 -13.95 -9.39 -3.65
CA SER A 329 -13.75 -10.49 -4.59
C SER A 329 -12.45 -11.20 -4.26
N ALA A 330 -12.56 -12.49 -3.92
CA ALA A 330 -11.41 -13.33 -3.63
C ALA A 330 -10.53 -13.47 -4.88
N ASP A 331 -9.22 -13.27 -4.71
CA ASP A 331 -8.23 -13.43 -5.76
C ASP A 331 -7.29 -14.61 -5.44
N PRO A 332 -7.42 -15.75 -6.14
CA PRO A 332 -6.65 -16.95 -5.83
C PRO A 332 -5.13 -16.74 -5.87
N SER A 333 -4.63 -15.88 -6.76
CA SER A 333 -3.19 -15.60 -6.86
C SER A 333 -2.72 -14.81 -5.65
N LEU A 334 -3.49 -13.83 -5.17
CA LEU A 334 -3.15 -13.05 -3.99
C LEU A 334 -3.27 -13.87 -2.71
N MET A 335 -4.27 -14.76 -2.62
CA MET A 335 -4.39 -15.71 -1.51
C MET A 335 -3.15 -16.63 -1.44
N SER A 336 -2.77 -17.22 -2.58
CA SER A 336 -1.56 -18.05 -2.69
C SER A 336 -0.30 -17.27 -2.30
N LEU A 337 -0.19 -16.02 -2.77
CA LEU A 337 0.91 -15.11 -2.45
C LEU A 337 1.00 -14.86 -0.95
N SER A 338 -0.12 -14.55 -0.28
CA SER A 338 -0.13 -14.32 1.17
C SER A 338 0.26 -15.55 1.97
N ALA A 339 -0.19 -16.74 1.56
CA ALA A 339 0.19 -17.99 2.21
C ALA A 339 1.69 -18.28 2.05
N LYS A 340 2.24 -18.09 0.84
CA LYS A 340 3.68 -18.24 0.58
C LYS A 340 4.51 -17.24 1.39
N LEU A 341 4.13 -15.96 1.39
CA LEU A 341 4.84 -14.94 2.16
C LEU A 341 4.83 -15.23 3.67
N SER A 342 3.71 -15.71 4.21
CA SER A 342 3.62 -16.14 5.61
C SER A 342 4.59 -17.29 5.92
N ALA A 343 4.61 -18.32 5.07
CA ALA A 343 5.54 -19.45 5.22
C ALA A 343 7.00 -19.01 5.16
N LEU A 344 7.36 -18.18 4.17
CA LEU A 344 8.72 -17.64 4.04
C LEU A 344 9.10 -16.76 5.23
N GLY A 345 8.16 -15.96 5.75
CA GLY A 345 8.33 -15.16 6.96
C GLY A 345 8.66 -16.03 8.18
N HIS A 346 7.98 -17.17 8.36
CA HIS A 346 8.30 -18.12 9.43
C HIS A 346 9.67 -18.75 9.28
N THR A 347 10.04 -19.20 8.07
CA THR A 347 11.37 -19.76 7.79
C THR A 347 12.47 -18.74 8.07
N LEU A 348 12.28 -17.50 7.62
CA LEU A 348 13.21 -16.41 7.86
C LEU A 348 13.32 -16.05 9.36
N ALA A 349 12.20 -16.03 10.08
CA ALA A 349 12.20 -15.79 11.51
C ALA A 349 13.03 -16.85 12.24
N LEU A 350 12.86 -18.13 11.92
CA LEU A 350 13.64 -19.22 12.49
C LEU A 350 15.14 -19.06 12.20
N ALA A 351 15.51 -18.78 10.94
CA ALA A 351 16.90 -18.56 10.56
C ALA A 351 17.53 -17.39 11.33
N ARG A 352 16.78 -16.29 11.50
CA ARG A 352 17.20 -15.14 12.32
C ARG A 352 17.37 -15.51 13.78
N ARG A 353 16.45 -16.32 14.35
CA ARG A 353 16.53 -16.75 15.74
C ARG A 353 17.78 -17.57 16.01
N ASN A 354 18.06 -18.54 15.13
CA ASN A 354 19.22 -19.42 15.25
C ASN A 354 20.52 -18.61 15.14
N LEU A 355 20.61 -17.69 14.18
CA LEU A 355 21.80 -16.85 14.01
C LEU A 355 22.02 -15.90 15.19
N ALA A 356 20.96 -15.26 15.70
CA ALA A 356 21.06 -14.38 16.86
C ALA A 356 21.54 -15.11 18.13
N ALA A 357 21.04 -16.34 18.35
CA ALA A 357 21.43 -17.16 19.50
C ALA A 357 22.93 -17.49 19.49
N VAL A 358 23.50 -17.84 18.34
CA VAL A 358 24.94 -18.14 18.21
C VAL A 358 25.80 -16.87 18.30
N LEU A 359 25.27 -15.72 17.86
CA LEU A 359 25.95 -14.43 17.99
C LEU A 359 25.86 -13.80 19.38
N GLY A 360 25.08 -14.40 20.30
CA GLY A 360 24.81 -13.81 21.61
C GLY A 360 24.00 -12.52 21.54
N GLU A 361 23.25 -12.30 20.46
CA GLU A 361 22.34 -11.15 20.31
C GLU A 361 20.97 -11.48 20.91
N GLU A 362 20.53 -10.69 21.87
CA GLU A 362 19.13 -10.73 22.32
C GLU A 362 18.23 -10.16 21.21
N MET A 363 17.22 -10.93 20.81
CA MET A 363 16.30 -10.52 19.77
C MET A 363 15.19 -9.68 20.41
N GLU A 364 15.14 -8.38 20.12
CA GLU A 364 13.99 -7.54 20.47
C GLU A 364 12.72 -8.15 19.83
N GLY A 365 11.80 -8.69 20.65
CA GLY A 365 10.44 -9.01 20.19
C GLY A 365 9.75 -10.26 20.73
N ASP A 366 10.23 -10.93 21.79
CA ASP A 366 9.38 -11.89 22.52
C ASP A 366 8.73 -11.16 23.73
N ASP A 367 7.60 -10.50 23.48
CA ASP A 367 6.52 -10.21 24.44
C ASP A 367 5.15 -10.31 23.73
#